data_AF-A0A1D8RJ28-F1
#
_entry.id   AF-A0A1D8RJ28-F1
#
_cell.length_a   1.000
_cell.length_b   1.000
_cell.length_c   1.000
_cell.angle_alpha   90.00
_cell.angle_beta   90.00
_cell.angle_gamma   90.00
#
_symmetry.space_group_name_H-M   'P 1'
#
loop_
_entity.id
_entity.type
_entity.pdbx_description
1 polymer ?
#
loop_
_entity_poly.entity_id
_entity_poly.type
_entity_poly.pdbx_seq_one_letter_code
_entity_poly.pdbx_strand_id
1 'polypeptide(L)'
;MAPPLSSVPSLIMEEEGRFEAEVAEVESWWASSDRFRLTKRPYTARDVVLLRGTLRQSYASGEMARKLWRTLKSHQAAGTASRTFGALDPVQVTMMAKHLDTVYVSGWQCSSTHTSTNEPGPDLADYPYDTVPNKVDHLFRAQLYHDRKQREARMSLSRPERAAGMVPYVDYLKPIIADGDTGFGGATATVKLCKLFVERGAAGVHIEDQSSVTKKCGHMAGKVLVAVSEHVNRLVAARLQFDVMGVETVLVARTDAVAATLIQTNVDARDHQFILGATVRGRGLAEVLAEGVAAGKAGAELQAAEDAWVASAGLKTFPDCVRDAIMGLNDITAHEKRRRLNEWAADGCSGDGVSHEQARAVAARLGVGSSV
;
A
#
# COMPACT_ATOMS: atom_id res chain seq x y z
N MET A 1 -53.35 14.95 -21.21
CA MET A 1 -52.70 15.97 -20.36
C MET A 1 -51.21 15.68 -20.37
N ALA A 2 -50.41 16.51 -21.04
CA ALA A 2 -48.96 16.43 -20.93
C ALA A 2 -48.56 16.85 -19.49
N PRO A 3 -47.60 16.18 -18.83
CA PRO A 3 -47.15 16.61 -17.52
C PRO A 3 -46.54 18.02 -17.63
N PRO A 4 -46.69 18.88 -16.60
CA PRO A 4 -46.12 20.21 -16.65
C PRO A 4 -44.60 20.10 -16.75
N LEU A 5 -44.03 20.74 -17.77
CA LEU A 5 -42.58 20.89 -17.91
C LEU A 5 -42.05 21.61 -16.66
N SER A 6 -41.24 20.93 -15.86
CA SER A 6 -40.61 21.53 -14.68
C SER A 6 -39.77 22.74 -15.11
N SER A 7 -39.90 23.86 -14.40
CA SER A 7 -39.09 25.05 -14.68
C SER A 7 -37.61 24.78 -14.39
N VAL A 8 -36.70 25.45 -15.11
CA VAL A 8 -35.24 25.32 -14.90
C VAL A 8 -34.81 25.56 -13.44
N PRO A 9 -35.35 26.57 -12.71
CA PRO A 9 -35.06 26.74 -11.27
C PRO A 9 -35.46 25.52 -10.42
N SER A 10 -36.57 24.85 -10.76
CA SER A 10 -37.03 23.65 -10.03
C SER A 10 -36.10 22.45 -10.23
N LEU A 11 -35.47 22.32 -11.40
CA LEU A 11 -34.54 21.22 -11.69
C LEU A 11 -33.21 21.41 -10.94
N ILE A 12 -32.72 22.66 -10.85
CA ILE A 12 -31.50 22.99 -10.11
C ILE A 12 -31.69 22.67 -8.62
N MET A 13 -32.81 23.08 -8.03
CA MET A 13 -33.09 22.79 -6.61
C MET A 13 -33.21 21.29 -6.33
N GLU A 14 -33.78 20.51 -7.25
CA GLU A 14 -33.85 19.05 -7.11
C GLU A 14 -32.45 18.41 -7.20
N GLU A 15 -31.61 18.87 -8.14
CA GLU A 15 -30.23 18.42 -8.27
C GLU A 15 -29.43 18.70 -6.99
N GLU A 16 -29.48 19.92 -6.47
CA GLU A 16 -28.85 20.31 -5.21
C GLU A 16 -29.37 19.49 -4.04
N GLY A 17 -30.70 19.28 -3.96
CA GLY A 17 -31.31 18.47 -2.92
C GLY A 17 -30.84 17.01 -2.92
N ARG A 18 -30.72 16.39 -4.10
CA ARG A 18 -30.17 15.02 -4.23
C ARG A 18 -28.70 14.96 -3.86
N PHE A 19 -27.93 15.97 -4.24
CA PHE A 19 -26.51 16.07 -3.90
C PHE A 19 -26.31 16.16 -2.38
N GLU A 20 -26.99 17.08 -1.70
CA GLU A 20 -26.86 17.25 -0.24
C GLU A 20 -27.36 16.01 0.53
N ALA A 21 -28.42 15.35 0.04
CA ALA A 21 -28.88 14.09 0.62
C ALA A 21 -27.80 12.99 0.54
N GLU A 22 -27.12 12.87 -0.60
CA GLU A 22 -26.04 11.89 -0.75
C GLU A 22 -24.81 12.22 0.11
N VAL A 23 -24.48 13.50 0.29
CA VAL A 23 -23.43 13.92 1.23
C VAL A 23 -23.76 13.46 2.65
N ALA A 24 -24.98 13.70 3.12
CA ALA A 24 -25.44 13.28 4.44
C ALA A 24 -25.43 11.74 4.60
N GLU A 25 -25.78 11.00 3.55
CA GLU A 25 -25.68 9.54 3.55
C GLU A 25 -24.23 9.05 3.73
N VAL A 26 -23.26 9.67 3.05
CA VAL A 26 -21.83 9.33 3.17
C VAL A 26 -21.29 9.68 4.55
N GLU A 27 -21.66 10.84 5.10
CA GLU A 27 -21.29 11.23 6.47
C GLU A 27 -21.83 10.23 7.50
N SER A 28 -23.10 9.85 7.36
CA SER A 28 -23.73 8.84 8.20
C SER A 28 -23.06 7.47 8.06
N TRP A 29 -22.74 7.03 6.84
CA TRP A 29 -22.01 5.78 6.60
C TRP A 29 -20.64 5.75 7.27
N TRP A 30 -19.90 6.86 7.21
CA TRP A 30 -18.59 6.96 7.85
C TRP A 30 -18.67 7.01 9.38
N ALA A 31 -19.65 7.73 9.93
CA ALA A 31 -19.79 7.92 11.37
C ALA A 31 -20.42 6.71 12.09
N SER A 32 -21.35 6.01 11.46
CA SER A 32 -22.13 4.95 12.09
C SER A 32 -21.43 3.59 12.18
N SER A 33 -20.26 3.43 11.53
CA SER A 33 -19.60 2.13 11.39
C SER A 33 -18.27 2.06 12.14
N ASP A 34 -18.14 1.10 13.06
CA ASP A 34 -16.86 0.77 13.72
C ASP A 34 -15.74 0.45 12.69
N ARG A 35 -16.13 0.06 11.46
CA ARG A 35 -15.24 -0.17 10.31
C ARG A 35 -14.26 0.97 10.07
N PHE A 36 -14.68 2.22 10.28
CA PHE A 36 -13.91 3.41 9.92
C PHE A 36 -13.32 4.16 11.11
N ARG A 37 -13.46 3.64 12.33
CA ARG A 37 -12.99 4.30 13.56
C ARG A 37 -11.52 4.73 13.52
N LEU A 38 -10.66 3.97 12.84
CA LEU A 38 -9.23 4.24 12.70
C LEU A 38 -8.85 4.85 11.33
N THR A 39 -9.83 5.12 10.47
CA THR A 39 -9.60 5.61 9.10
C THR A 39 -9.56 7.13 9.11
N LYS A 40 -8.40 7.72 8.82
CA LYS A 40 -8.25 9.15 8.61
C LYS A 40 -8.42 9.48 7.12
N ARG A 41 -9.30 10.43 6.82
CA ARG A 41 -9.53 10.96 5.47
C ARG A 41 -9.06 12.41 5.41
N PRO A 42 -8.13 12.77 4.50
CA PRO A 42 -7.74 14.17 4.28
C PRO A 42 -8.67 14.89 3.28
N TYR A 43 -9.90 14.41 3.14
CA TYR A 43 -10.97 14.94 2.29
C TYR A 43 -12.31 14.70 2.97
N THR A 44 -13.35 15.37 2.47
CA THR A 44 -14.70 15.37 3.02
C THR A 44 -15.64 14.39 2.29
N ALA A 45 -16.81 14.13 2.87
CA ALA A 45 -17.89 13.40 2.19
C ALA A 45 -18.35 14.14 0.91
N ARG A 46 -18.38 15.48 0.96
CA ARG A 46 -18.70 16.33 -0.19
C ARG A 46 -17.74 16.11 -1.35
N ASP A 47 -16.42 16.05 -1.09
CA ASP A 47 -15.41 15.78 -2.11
C ASP A 47 -15.62 14.42 -2.81
N VAL A 48 -16.09 13.43 -2.05
CA VAL A 48 -16.42 12.09 -2.59
C VAL A 48 -17.65 12.16 -3.49
N VAL A 49 -18.72 12.82 -3.05
CA VAL A 49 -19.98 12.91 -3.82
C VAL A 49 -19.78 13.74 -5.09
N LEU A 50 -18.92 14.77 -5.08
CA LEU A 50 -18.53 15.53 -6.27
C LEU A 50 -17.91 14.65 -7.38
N LEU A 51 -17.31 13.52 -7.02
CA LEU A 51 -16.69 12.58 -7.96
C LEU A 51 -17.64 11.45 -8.39
N ARG A 52 -18.85 11.39 -7.84
CA ARG A 52 -19.84 10.37 -8.20
C ARG A 52 -20.69 10.83 -9.40
N GLY A 53 -21.12 9.84 -10.18
CA GLY A 53 -22.18 10.04 -11.17
C GLY A 53 -23.56 9.85 -10.54
N THR A 54 -24.60 10.24 -11.25
CA THR A 54 -26.00 10.13 -10.77
C THR A 54 -26.56 8.71 -10.84
N LEU A 55 -25.92 7.80 -11.59
CA LEU A 55 -26.28 6.38 -11.63
C LEU A 55 -25.57 5.63 -10.49
N ARG A 56 -26.30 5.36 -9.41
CA ARG A 56 -25.79 4.55 -8.30
C ARG A 56 -25.45 3.14 -8.78
N GLN A 57 -24.23 2.71 -8.47
CA GLN A 57 -23.73 1.37 -8.75
C GLN A 57 -23.60 0.59 -7.44
N SER A 58 -23.81 -0.72 -7.50
CA SER A 58 -23.57 -1.64 -6.39
C SER A 58 -22.58 -2.71 -6.82
N TYR A 59 -21.58 -2.98 -5.98
CA TYR A 59 -20.51 -3.93 -6.29
C TYR A 59 -20.53 -5.11 -5.32
N ALA A 60 -20.49 -6.33 -5.86
CA ALA A 60 -20.44 -7.55 -5.04
C ALA A 60 -19.19 -7.61 -4.15
N SER A 61 -18.09 -6.98 -4.58
CA SER A 61 -16.87 -6.78 -3.78
C SER A 61 -17.14 -6.06 -2.46
N GLY A 62 -18.12 -5.14 -2.39
CA GLY A 62 -18.50 -4.46 -1.16
C GLY A 62 -19.02 -5.43 -0.08
N GLU A 63 -19.83 -6.42 -0.47
CA GLU A 63 -20.27 -7.50 0.42
C GLU A 63 -19.09 -8.37 0.87
N MET A 64 -18.20 -8.69 -0.06
CA MET A 64 -17.00 -9.48 0.21
C MET A 64 -16.03 -8.76 1.14
N ALA A 65 -15.89 -7.44 1.01
CA ALA A 65 -15.08 -6.60 1.90
C ALA A 65 -15.66 -6.56 3.32
N ARG A 66 -16.99 -6.43 3.46
CA ARG A 66 -17.67 -6.53 4.77
C ARG A 66 -17.51 -7.92 5.38
N LYS A 67 -17.53 -8.98 4.56
CA LYS A 67 -17.20 -10.35 5.00
C LYS A 67 -15.75 -10.44 5.48
N LEU A 68 -14.78 -9.92 4.71
CA LEU A 68 -13.37 -9.91 5.09
C LEU A 68 -13.15 -9.19 6.43
N TRP A 69 -13.72 -7.99 6.60
CA TRP A 69 -13.62 -7.25 7.84
C TRP A 69 -14.13 -8.06 9.04
N ARG A 70 -15.31 -8.68 8.93
CA ARG A 70 -15.86 -9.56 9.99
C ARG A 70 -14.93 -10.74 10.27
N THR A 71 -14.43 -11.41 9.24
CA THR A 71 -13.46 -12.51 9.39
C THR A 71 -12.22 -12.06 10.18
N LEU A 72 -11.60 -10.94 9.79
CA LEU A 72 -10.43 -10.40 10.48
C LEU A 72 -10.72 -10.02 11.93
N LYS A 73 -11.88 -9.39 12.20
CA LYS A 73 -12.31 -9.02 13.56
C LYS A 73 -12.58 -10.24 14.45
N SER A 74 -13.18 -11.29 13.89
CA SER A 74 -13.39 -12.56 14.60
C SER A 74 -12.06 -13.20 14.99
N HIS A 75 -11.09 -13.24 14.07
CA HIS A 75 -9.75 -13.74 14.35
C HIS A 75 -9.03 -12.90 15.41
N GLN A 76 -9.09 -11.56 15.30
CA GLN A 76 -8.52 -10.66 16.31
C GLN A 76 -9.11 -10.91 17.70
N ALA A 77 -10.44 -11.02 17.81
CA ALA A 77 -11.11 -11.27 19.08
C ALA A 77 -10.76 -12.65 19.67
N ALA A 78 -10.54 -13.65 18.81
CA ALA A 78 -10.14 -15.00 19.21
C ALA A 78 -8.63 -15.17 19.44
N GLY A 79 -7.80 -14.15 19.19
CA GLY A 79 -6.33 -14.27 19.25
C GLY A 79 -5.75 -15.23 18.21
N THR A 80 -6.42 -15.38 17.06
CA THR A 80 -6.03 -16.27 15.96
C THR A 80 -5.79 -15.47 14.67
N ALA A 81 -5.51 -16.15 13.56
CA ALA A 81 -5.33 -15.52 12.25
C ALA A 81 -6.00 -16.33 11.14
N SER A 82 -6.56 -15.63 10.16
CA SER A 82 -6.86 -16.22 8.85
C SER A 82 -5.54 -16.46 8.13
N ARG A 83 -5.36 -17.65 7.56
CA ARG A 83 -4.17 -18.03 6.78
C ARG A 83 -4.62 -18.52 5.43
N THR A 84 -3.93 -18.07 4.39
CA THR A 84 -4.17 -18.50 3.01
C THR A 84 -2.87 -18.45 2.23
N PHE A 85 -2.93 -18.78 0.93
CA PHE A 85 -1.80 -18.69 0.01
C PHE A 85 -2.30 -18.26 -1.37
N GLY A 86 -1.37 -17.99 -2.28
CA GLY A 86 -1.68 -17.50 -3.62
C GLY A 86 -2.38 -18.54 -4.49
N ALA A 87 -3.61 -18.23 -4.92
CA ALA A 87 -4.42 -19.09 -5.78
C ALA A 87 -4.12 -18.86 -7.26
N LEU A 88 -3.74 -19.92 -7.97
CA LEU A 88 -3.43 -19.89 -9.39
C LEU A 88 -4.68 -19.89 -10.26
N ASP A 89 -5.67 -20.73 -9.96
CA ASP A 89 -6.78 -21.02 -10.88
C ASP A 89 -8.10 -21.40 -10.17
N PRO A 90 -9.21 -21.51 -10.93
CA PRO A 90 -10.51 -21.94 -10.41
C PRO A 90 -10.54 -23.34 -9.76
N VAL A 91 -9.76 -24.30 -10.23
CA VAL A 91 -9.72 -25.64 -9.61
C VAL A 91 -9.15 -25.51 -8.21
N GLN A 92 -8.02 -24.80 -8.07
CA GLN A 92 -7.38 -24.57 -6.78
C GLN A 92 -8.29 -23.79 -5.82
N VAL A 93 -8.93 -22.70 -6.27
CA VAL A 93 -9.78 -21.88 -5.38
C VAL A 93 -10.97 -22.66 -4.82
N THR A 94 -11.52 -23.62 -5.58
CA THR A 94 -12.63 -24.46 -5.11
C THR A 94 -12.21 -25.49 -4.06
N MET A 95 -10.94 -25.91 -4.08
CA MET A 95 -10.37 -26.77 -3.05
C MET A 95 -9.97 -25.97 -1.81
N MET A 96 -9.39 -24.78 -2.00
CA MET A 96 -9.07 -23.85 -0.91
C MET A 96 -10.30 -23.48 -0.09
N ALA A 97 -11.45 -23.21 -0.74
CA ALA A 97 -12.68 -22.82 -0.06
C ALA A 97 -13.21 -23.83 0.98
N LYS A 98 -12.78 -25.09 0.90
CA LYS A 98 -13.13 -26.14 1.86
C LYS A 98 -12.38 -26.02 3.20
N HIS A 99 -11.25 -25.32 3.20
CA HIS A 99 -10.28 -25.36 4.32
C HIS A 99 -9.84 -23.96 4.77
N LEU A 100 -9.85 -22.98 3.87
CA LEU A 100 -9.36 -21.62 4.09
C LEU A 100 -10.52 -20.65 3.99
N ASP A 101 -10.52 -19.62 4.82
CA ASP A 101 -11.58 -18.62 4.90
C ASP A 101 -11.33 -17.37 4.04
N THR A 102 -10.14 -17.26 3.44
CA THR A 102 -9.73 -16.19 2.52
C THR A 102 -8.94 -16.75 1.33
N VAL A 103 -8.82 -15.96 0.27
CA VAL A 103 -8.03 -16.27 -0.93
C VAL A 103 -7.06 -15.12 -1.19
N TYR A 104 -5.81 -15.44 -1.52
CA TYR A 104 -4.82 -14.46 -1.93
C TYR A 104 -4.57 -14.53 -3.44
N VAL A 105 -4.44 -13.37 -4.09
CA VAL A 105 -4.00 -13.23 -5.47
C VAL A 105 -2.66 -12.48 -5.47
N SER A 106 -1.60 -13.18 -5.87
CA SER A 106 -0.22 -12.68 -5.84
C SER A 106 0.18 -12.03 -7.16
N GLY A 107 0.83 -10.86 -7.11
CA GLY A 107 1.45 -10.21 -8.26
C GLY A 107 2.58 -11.07 -8.83
N TRP A 108 3.46 -11.59 -7.96
CA TRP A 108 4.52 -12.54 -8.31
C TRP A 108 4.00 -13.74 -9.12
N GLN A 109 2.93 -14.41 -8.66
CA GLN A 109 2.36 -15.53 -9.42
C GLN A 109 1.80 -15.06 -10.77
N CYS A 110 1.09 -13.93 -10.80
CA CYS A 110 0.52 -13.41 -12.03
C CYS A 110 1.60 -13.06 -13.06
N SER A 111 2.73 -12.48 -12.63
CA SER A 111 3.87 -12.17 -13.48
C SER A 111 4.38 -13.37 -14.27
N SER A 112 4.41 -14.55 -13.62
CA SER A 112 4.92 -15.77 -14.27
C SER A 112 3.86 -16.60 -14.98
N THR A 113 2.56 -16.33 -14.80
CA THR A 113 1.50 -17.27 -15.23
C THR A 113 0.26 -16.65 -15.88
N HIS A 114 -0.01 -15.36 -15.69
CA HIS A 114 -1.31 -14.76 -16.01
C HIS A 114 -1.24 -13.29 -16.46
N THR A 115 -0.12 -12.84 -17.01
CA THR A 115 -0.03 -11.50 -17.59
C THR A 115 -1.07 -11.34 -18.70
N SER A 116 -1.70 -10.16 -18.80
CA SER A 116 -2.74 -9.91 -19.80
C SER A 116 -2.24 -9.93 -21.26
N THR A 117 -0.92 -9.83 -21.44
CA THR A 117 -0.23 -9.94 -22.74
C THR A 117 0.31 -11.33 -23.04
N ASN A 118 0.20 -12.28 -22.11
CA ASN A 118 0.84 -13.60 -22.15
C ASN A 118 2.39 -13.57 -22.24
N GLU A 119 3.02 -12.46 -21.91
CA GLU A 119 4.47 -12.38 -21.75
C GLU A 119 4.79 -12.60 -20.26
N PRO A 120 5.37 -13.75 -19.87
CA PRO A 120 5.72 -14.00 -18.48
C PRO A 120 7.03 -13.29 -18.10
N GLY A 121 7.19 -12.98 -16.81
CA GLY A 121 8.40 -12.34 -16.33
C GLY A 121 8.66 -12.53 -14.84
N PRO A 122 9.85 -12.10 -14.37
CA PRO A 122 10.11 -11.96 -12.94
C PRO A 122 9.17 -10.94 -12.30
N ASP A 123 9.08 -10.95 -10.97
CA ASP A 123 8.18 -10.08 -10.21
C ASP A 123 8.68 -8.62 -10.14
N LEU A 124 8.45 -7.89 -11.23
CA LEU A 124 8.88 -6.50 -11.43
C LEU A 124 7.70 -5.52 -11.59
N ALA A 125 6.46 -6.02 -11.61
CA ALA A 125 5.26 -5.22 -11.90
C ALA A 125 5.37 -4.39 -13.20
N ASP A 126 6.00 -4.97 -14.22
CA ASP A 126 6.14 -4.43 -15.58
C ASP A 126 5.07 -4.95 -16.55
N TYR A 127 4.26 -5.91 -16.11
CA TYR A 127 3.05 -6.33 -16.80
C TYR A 127 1.97 -5.23 -16.80
N PRO A 128 1.00 -5.24 -17.74
CA PRO A 128 -0.08 -4.27 -17.70
C PRO A 128 -0.89 -4.37 -16.40
N TYR A 129 -1.24 -3.22 -15.82
CA TYR A 129 -1.82 -3.13 -14.47
C TYR A 129 -3.18 -3.83 -14.30
N ASP A 130 -3.84 -4.21 -15.39
CA ASP A 130 -5.09 -4.97 -15.36
C ASP A 130 -4.87 -6.48 -15.09
N THR A 131 -3.63 -6.96 -15.14
CA THR A 131 -3.22 -8.36 -14.91
C THR A 131 -3.79 -8.94 -13.60
N VAL A 132 -3.48 -8.32 -12.45
CA VAL A 132 -3.96 -8.83 -11.15
C VAL A 132 -5.48 -8.63 -10.98
N PRO A 133 -6.09 -7.48 -11.33
CA PRO A 133 -7.55 -7.37 -11.36
C PRO A 133 -8.24 -8.45 -12.20
N ASN A 134 -7.72 -8.78 -13.39
CA ASN A 134 -8.27 -9.82 -14.24
C ASN A 134 -8.16 -11.21 -13.58
N LYS A 135 -7.07 -11.48 -12.84
CA LYS A 135 -6.96 -12.69 -12.01
C LYS A 135 -8.01 -12.72 -10.90
N VAL A 136 -8.28 -11.59 -10.24
CA VAL A 136 -9.35 -11.49 -9.23
C VAL A 136 -10.70 -11.86 -9.86
N ASP A 137 -11.04 -11.28 -11.02
CA ASP A 137 -12.30 -11.59 -11.72
C ASP A 137 -12.38 -13.07 -12.08
N HIS A 138 -11.29 -13.64 -12.61
CA HIS A 138 -11.22 -15.05 -12.97
C HIS A 138 -11.59 -15.96 -11.77
N LEU A 139 -10.99 -15.73 -10.61
CA LEU A 139 -11.30 -16.54 -9.42
C LEU A 139 -12.68 -16.22 -8.84
N PHE A 140 -13.08 -14.96 -8.83
CA PHE A 140 -14.35 -14.53 -8.26
C PHE A 140 -15.55 -15.06 -9.06
N ARG A 141 -15.47 -15.06 -10.40
CA ARG A 141 -16.50 -15.68 -11.27
C ARG A 141 -16.65 -17.17 -11.01
N ALA A 142 -15.54 -17.87 -10.75
CA ALA A 142 -15.56 -19.28 -10.38
C ALA A 142 -16.23 -19.51 -9.02
N GLN A 143 -15.90 -18.70 -8.00
CA GLN A 143 -16.57 -18.76 -6.69
C GLN A 143 -18.08 -18.58 -6.81
N LEU A 144 -18.53 -17.56 -7.57
CA LEU A 144 -19.95 -17.30 -7.83
C LEU A 144 -20.64 -18.47 -8.55
N TYR A 145 -19.96 -19.09 -9.51
CA TYR A 145 -20.50 -20.24 -10.23
C TYR A 145 -20.68 -21.46 -9.31
N HIS A 146 -19.65 -21.78 -8.52
CA HIS A 146 -19.69 -22.92 -7.60
C HIS A 146 -20.69 -22.72 -6.46
N ASP A 147 -20.89 -21.49 -5.98
CA ASP A 147 -21.97 -21.15 -5.05
C ASP A 147 -23.36 -21.46 -5.65
N ARG A 148 -23.63 -21.00 -6.88
CA ARG A 148 -24.91 -21.30 -7.57
C ARG A 148 -25.12 -22.79 -7.79
N LYS A 149 -24.09 -23.49 -8.26
CA LYS A 149 -24.13 -24.95 -8.48
C LYS A 149 -24.44 -25.70 -7.18
N GLN A 150 -23.77 -25.33 -6.09
CA GLN A 150 -24.05 -25.93 -4.79
C GLN A 150 -25.46 -25.61 -4.30
N ARG A 151 -25.92 -24.37 -4.47
CA ARG A 151 -27.27 -23.96 -4.06
C ARG A 151 -28.32 -24.79 -4.78
N GLU A 152 -28.20 -24.95 -6.09
CA GLU A 152 -29.09 -25.78 -6.90
C GLU A 152 -29.08 -27.24 -6.42
N ALA A 153 -27.91 -27.89 -6.38
CA ALA A 153 -27.78 -29.27 -5.90
C ALA A 153 -28.35 -29.48 -4.48
N ARG A 154 -28.10 -28.55 -3.55
CA ARG A 154 -28.61 -28.65 -2.19
C ARG A 154 -30.11 -28.40 -2.12
N MET A 155 -30.66 -27.45 -2.87
CA MET A 155 -32.09 -27.13 -2.82
C MET A 155 -32.96 -28.18 -3.52
N SER A 156 -32.39 -28.99 -4.41
CA SER A 156 -33.05 -30.16 -5.02
C SER A 156 -33.21 -31.36 -4.07
N LEU A 157 -32.51 -31.36 -2.93
CA LEU A 157 -32.64 -32.38 -1.90
C LEU A 157 -33.70 -32.01 -0.84
N SER A 158 -34.23 -33.01 -0.16
CA SER A 158 -35.04 -32.81 1.05
C SER A 158 -34.19 -32.30 2.21
N ARG A 159 -34.85 -31.79 3.27
CA ARG A 159 -34.15 -31.35 4.49
C ARG A 159 -33.37 -32.49 5.16
N PRO A 160 -33.92 -33.72 5.34
CA PRO A 160 -33.16 -34.83 5.90
C PRO A 160 -31.92 -35.21 5.09
N GLU A 161 -32.01 -35.26 3.76
CA GLU A 161 -30.87 -35.58 2.89
C GLU A 161 -29.74 -34.54 2.98
N ARG A 162 -30.10 -33.24 3.06
CA ARG A 162 -29.11 -32.18 3.32
C ARG A 162 -28.45 -32.32 4.68
N ALA A 163 -29.21 -32.69 5.71
CA ALA A 163 -28.70 -32.89 7.07
C ALA A 163 -27.78 -34.13 7.15
N ALA A 164 -28.07 -35.17 6.37
CA ALA A 164 -27.23 -36.36 6.22
C ALA A 164 -25.92 -36.10 5.43
N GLY A 165 -25.72 -34.89 4.90
CA GLY A 165 -24.48 -34.51 4.23
C GLY A 165 -24.31 -35.07 2.82
N MET A 166 -25.39 -35.54 2.17
CA MET A 166 -25.32 -36.10 0.80
C MET A 166 -24.67 -35.14 -0.20
N VAL A 167 -24.90 -33.83 -0.02
CA VAL A 167 -24.12 -32.77 -0.67
C VAL A 167 -23.60 -31.85 0.43
N PRO A 168 -22.31 -31.90 0.79
CA PRO A 168 -21.74 -31.04 1.83
C PRO A 168 -21.90 -29.55 1.49
N TYR A 169 -22.07 -28.72 2.51
CA TYR A 169 -22.04 -27.26 2.32
C TYR A 169 -20.60 -26.76 2.37
N VAL A 170 -20.19 -26.05 1.32
CA VAL A 170 -18.93 -25.31 1.21
C VAL A 170 -19.27 -23.85 1.00
N ASP A 171 -18.65 -22.98 1.79
CA ASP A 171 -18.74 -21.54 1.58
C ASP A 171 -17.75 -21.12 0.47
N TYR A 172 -18.17 -21.19 -0.80
CA TYR A 172 -17.30 -20.85 -1.93
C TYR A 172 -16.94 -19.36 -2.01
N LEU A 173 -17.74 -18.49 -1.42
CA LEU A 173 -17.56 -17.04 -1.47
C LEU A 173 -16.49 -16.59 -0.46
N LYS A 174 -15.24 -16.99 -0.66
CA LYS A 174 -14.12 -16.57 0.19
C LYS A 174 -13.62 -15.18 -0.23
N PRO A 175 -13.50 -14.21 0.68
CA PRO A 175 -12.99 -12.89 0.34
C PRO A 175 -11.59 -12.96 -0.28
N ILE A 176 -11.42 -12.27 -1.41
CA ILE A 176 -10.16 -12.22 -2.15
C ILE A 176 -9.37 -10.98 -1.73
N ILE A 177 -8.11 -11.19 -1.34
CA ILE A 177 -7.13 -10.13 -1.07
C ILE A 177 -6.14 -10.14 -2.23
N ALA A 178 -5.95 -8.99 -2.88
CA ALA A 178 -5.17 -8.89 -4.11
C ALA A 178 -3.95 -7.99 -3.96
N ASP A 179 -2.92 -8.31 -4.74
CA ASP A 179 -1.68 -7.56 -4.87
C ASP A 179 -1.86 -6.34 -5.79
N GLY A 180 -1.79 -5.15 -5.23
CA GLY A 180 -1.82 -3.89 -5.97
C GLY A 180 -0.44 -3.37 -6.35
N ASP A 181 0.63 -4.16 -6.11
CA ASP A 181 2.03 -3.79 -6.30
C ASP A 181 2.29 -2.41 -5.66
N THR A 182 2.85 -1.47 -6.42
CA THR A 182 3.11 -0.10 -5.97
C THR A 182 1.98 0.87 -6.32
N GLY A 183 0.88 0.41 -6.92
CA GLY A 183 -0.17 1.24 -7.49
C GLY A 183 0.01 1.62 -8.97
N PHE A 184 1.00 1.05 -9.66
CA PHE A 184 1.30 1.18 -11.10
C PHE A 184 1.52 2.62 -11.61
N GLY A 185 2.08 3.49 -10.77
CA GLY A 185 2.42 4.87 -11.12
C GLY A 185 1.97 5.87 -10.06
N GLY A 186 1.56 7.06 -10.51
CA GLY A 186 1.07 8.12 -9.63
C GLY A 186 -0.35 7.87 -9.10
N ALA A 187 -0.85 8.81 -8.28
CA ALA A 187 -2.14 8.69 -7.61
C ALA A 187 -3.32 8.39 -8.56
N THR A 188 -3.34 8.94 -9.78
CA THR A 188 -4.42 8.70 -10.75
C THR A 188 -4.39 7.27 -11.32
N ALA A 189 -3.22 6.67 -11.47
CA ALA A 189 -3.08 5.26 -11.83
C ALA A 189 -3.57 4.37 -10.68
N THR A 190 -3.20 4.70 -9.45
CA THR A 190 -3.69 4.01 -8.24
C THR A 190 -5.22 4.05 -8.15
N VAL A 191 -5.84 5.21 -8.41
CA VAL A 191 -7.31 5.34 -8.48
C VAL A 191 -7.91 4.38 -9.51
N LYS A 192 -7.39 4.34 -10.74
CA LYS A 192 -7.90 3.46 -11.80
C LYS A 192 -7.71 1.98 -11.46
N LEU A 193 -6.56 1.62 -10.89
CA LEU A 193 -6.27 0.26 -10.45
C LEU A 193 -7.24 -0.20 -9.34
N CYS A 194 -7.44 0.64 -8.32
CA CYS A 194 -8.37 0.35 -7.24
C CYS A 194 -9.82 0.22 -7.75
N LYS A 195 -10.23 1.03 -8.73
CA LYS A 195 -11.52 0.88 -9.41
C LYS A 195 -11.67 -0.51 -10.03
N LEU A 196 -10.67 -0.96 -10.79
CA LEU A 196 -10.68 -2.29 -11.38
C LEU A 196 -10.80 -3.38 -10.32
N PHE A 197 -10.02 -3.32 -9.24
CA PHE A 197 -10.11 -4.31 -8.16
C PHE A 197 -11.53 -4.42 -7.57
N VAL A 198 -12.18 -3.29 -7.34
CA VAL A 198 -13.58 -3.27 -6.85
C VAL A 198 -14.51 -3.89 -7.87
N GLU A 199 -14.40 -3.52 -9.15
CA GLU A 199 -15.25 -4.07 -10.23
C GLU A 199 -15.05 -5.57 -10.43
N ARG A 200 -13.85 -6.09 -10.16
CA ARG A 200 -13.49 -7.50 -10.35
C ARG A 200 -13.74 -8.40 -9.13
N GLY A 201 -14.14 -7.85 -7.99
CA GLY A 201 -14.55 -8.65 -6.83
C GLY A 201 -13.55 -8.69 -5.67
N ALA A 202 -12.52 -7.84 -5.66
CA ALA A 202 -11.55 -7.82 -4.57
C ALA A 202 -12.20 -7.33 -3.26
N ALA A 203 -12.02 -8.08 -2.18
CA ALA A 203 -12.46 -7.69 -0.84
C ALA A 203 -11.41 -6.85 -0.11
N GLY A 204 -10.14 -7.06 -0.45
CA GLY A 204 -9.03 -6.26 0.01
C GLY A 204 -7.93 -6.14 -1.04
N VAL A 205 -7.11 -5.10 -0.91
CA VAL A 205 -5.96 -4.83 -1.76
C VAL A 205 -4.80 -4.42 -0.86
N HIS A 206 -3.59 -4.89 -1.16
CA HIS A 206 -2.37 -4.35 -0.55
C HIS A 206 -1.56 -3.55 -1.57
N ILE A 207 -0.93 -2.46 -1.12
CA ILE A 207 -0.05 -1.60 -1.93
C ILE A 207 1.23 -1.38 -1.14
N GLU A 208 2.38 -1.37 -1.81
CA GLU A 208 3.71 -1.21 -1.20
C GLU A 208 4.39 0.14 -1.49
N ASP A 209 5.38 0.47 -0.67
CA ASP A 209 6.15 1.72 -0.66
C ASP A 209 7.42 1.68 -1.54
N GLN A 210 7.56 0.66 -2.40
CA GLN A 210 8.59 0.69 -3.44
C GLN A 210 8.22 1.68 -4.56
N SER A 211 9.23 2.13 -5.31
CA SER A 211 9.03 2.88 -6.55
C SER A 211 8.44 2.00 -7.65
N SER A 212 7.44 2.53 -8.38
CA SER A 212 6.85 1.83 -9.54
C SER A 212 7.83 1.61 -10.70
N VAL A 213 8.93 2.36 -10.76
CA VAL A 213 9.91 2.24 -11.86
C VAL A 213 10.94 1.14 -11.58
N THR A 214 11.12 0.77 -10.31
CA THR A 214 12.19 -0.13 -9.88
C THR A 214 11.66 -1.23 -8.94
N LYS A 215 10.38 -1.56 -9.04
CA LYS A 215 9.74 -2.54 -8.17
C LYS A 215 10.43 -3.89 -8.31
N LYS A 216 10.62 -4.56 -7.17
CA LYS A 216 11.16 -5.92 -7.10
C LYS A 216 10.39 -6.76 -6.08
N CYS A 217 10.53 -8.07 -6.18
CA CYS A 217 10.09 -9.00 -5.13
C CYS A 217 10.72 -8.63 -3.79
N GLY A 218 9.96 -8.78 -2.69
CA GLY A 218 10.40 -8.36 -1.35
C GLY A 218 11.65 -9.07 -0.83
N HIS A 219 12.02 -10.23 -1.41
CA HIS A 219 13.22 -11.00 -1.08
C HIS A 219 14.43 -10.69 -1.98
N MET A 220 14.28 -9.78 -2.95
CA MET A 220 15.39 -9.34 -3.80
C MET A 220 16.10 -8.13 -3.21
N ALA A 221 17.40 -8.00 -3.52
CA ALA A 221 18.21 -6.83 -3.20
C ALA A 221 17.88 -5.65 -4.13
N GLY A 222 18.39 -4.47 -3.77
CA GLY A 222 18.28 -3.27 -4.62
C GLY A 222 16.86 -2.70 -4.68
N LYS A 223 16.07 -2.86 -3.61
CA LYS A 223 14.75 -2.24 -3.48
C LYS A 223 14.91 -0.75 -3.24
N VAL A 224 14.10 0.04 -3.93
CA VAL A 224 14.08 1.50 -3.85
C VAL A 224 12.73 1.92 -3.29
N LEU A 225 12.74 2.55 -2.12
CA LEU A 225 11.54 3.12 -1.51
C LEU A 225 11.18 4.46 -2.14
N VAL A 226 9.91 4.81 -2.07
CA VAL A 226 9.46 6.20 -2.24
C VAL A 226 9.44 6.91 -0.89
N ALA A 227 9.31 8.25 -0.91
CA ALA A 227 9.13 9.01 0.32
C ALA A 227 7.84 8.61 1.05
N VAL A 228 7.82 8.71 2.38
CA VAL A 228 6.63 8.36 3.19
C VAL A 228 5.37 9.07 2.67
N SER A 229 5.46 10.36 2.36
CA SER A 229 4.36 11.15 1.81
C SER A 229 3.81 10.60 0.50
N GLU A 230 4.65 10.07 -0.39
CA GLU A 230 4.19 9.48 -1.65
C GLU A 230 3.39 8.21 -1.40
N HIS A 231 3.86 7.30 -0.53
CA HIS A 231 3.11 6.09 -0.21
C HIS A 231 1.79 6.42 0.52
N VAL A 232 1.79 7.40 1.44
CA VAL A 232 0.56 7.92 2.07
C VAL A 232 -0.41 8.44 1.01
N ASN A 233 0.06 9.17 0.00
CA ASN A 233 -0.78 9.67 -1.09
C ASN A 233 -1.42 8.52 -1.89
N ARG A 234 -0.68 7.43 -2.15
CA ARG A 234 -1.24 6.22 -2.79
C ARG A 234 -2.37 5.60 -1.95
N LEU A 235 -2.17 5.49 -0.64
CA LEU A 235 -3.18 4.95 0.28
C LEU A 235 -4.42 5.84 0.35
N VAL A 236 -4.25 7.16 0.37
CA VAL A 236 -5.33 8.15 0.33
C VAL A 236 -6.10 8.06 -0.99
N ALA A 237 -5.41 7.95 -2.12
CA ALA A 237 -6.00 7.80 -3.45
C ALA A 237 -6.81 6.49 -3.57
N ALA A 238 -6.27 5.38 -3.05
CA ALA A 238 -6.97 4.11 -2.98
C ALA A 238 -8.25 4.20 -2.13
N ARG A 239 -8.16 4.77 -0.91
CA ARG A 239 -9.33 4.97 -0.04
C ARG A 239 -10.36 5.89 -0.69
N LEU A 240 -9.93 6.97 -1.34
CA LEU A 240 -10.83 7.90 -2.05
C LEU A 240 -11.64 7.16 -3.10
N GLN A 241 -10.98 6.34 -3.92
CA GLN A 241 -11.68 5.56 -4.93
C GLN A 241 -12.69 4.57 -4.32
N PHE A 242 -12.34 3.91 -3.21
CA PHE A 242 -13.26 3.02 -2.51
C PHE A 242 -14.48 3.76 -1.94
N ASP A 243 -14.28 4.96 -1.40
CA ASP A 243 -15.37 5.81 -0.92
C ASP A 243 -16.24 6.32 -2.08
N VAL A 244 -15.66 6.73 -3.21
CA VAL A 244 -16.40 7.11 -4.43
C VAL A 244 -17.27 5.97 -4.92
N MET A 245 -16.78 4.73 -4.87
CA MET A 245 -17.54 3.53 -5.26
C MET A 245 -18.47 3.00 -4.17
N GLY A 246 -18.47 3.59 -2.97
CA GLY A 246 -19.33 3.20 -1.86
C GLY A 246 -19.02 1.80 -1.31
N VAL A 247 -17.75 1.39 -1.29
CA VAL A 247 -17.32 0.05 -0.84
C VAL A 247 -16.37 0.10 0.35
N GLU A 248 -16.43 -0.93 1.19
CA GLU A 248 -15.63 -1.02 2.42
C GLU A 248 -14.31 -1.80 2.23
N THR A 249 -13.78 -1.83 1.01
CA THR A 249 -12.56 -2.58 0.64
C THR A 249 -11.45 -2.37 1.67
N VAL A 250 -10.89 -3.49 2.14
CA VAL A 250 -9.79 -3.48 3.10
C VAL A 250 -8.51 -3.07 2.37
N LEU A 251 -7.86 -2.01 2.84
CA LEU A 251 -6.61 -1.53 2.27
C LEU A 251 -5.48 -1.89 3.23
N VAL A 252 -4.48 -2.61 2.72
CA VAL A 252 -3.31 -3.03 3.48
C VAL A 252 -2.10 -2.24 2.97
N ALA A 253 -1.40 -1.54 3.86
CA ALA A 253 -0.14 -0.90 3.54
C ALA A 253 1.01 -1.87 3.79
N ARG A 254 1.80 -2.17 2.77
CA ARG A 254 3.02 -2.97 2.88
C ARG A 254 4.22 -2.03 2.86
N THR A 255 5.21 -2.29 3.72
CA THR A 255 6.51 -1.60 3.68
C THR A 255 7.63 -2.57 3.37
N ASP A 256 8.53 -2.16 2.48
CA ASP A 256 9.74 -2.91 2.11
C ASP A 256 11.01 -2.38 2.80
N ALA A 257 10.86 -1.43 3.73
CA ALA A 257 11.95 -0.75 4.42
C ALA A 257 12.89 -1.65 5.22
N VAL A 258 12.46 -2.86 5.60
CA VAL A 258 13.30 -3.82 6.35
C VAL A 258 14.56 -4.23 5.61
N ALA A 259 14.55 -4.24 4.27
CA ALA A 259 15.68 -4.68 3.45
C ALA A 259 15.94 -3.78 2.24
N ALA A 260 15.26 -2.64 2.15
CA ALA A 260 15.55 -1.65 1.12
C ALA A 260 16.85 -0.91 1.46
N THR A 261 17.63 -0.62 0.42
CA THR A 261 18.93 0.06 0.56
C THR A 261 18.94 1.43 -0.11
N LEU A 262 17.85 1.81 -0.77
CA LEU A 262 17.72 3.05 -1.54
C LEU A 262 16.36 3.70 -1.28
N ILE A 263 16.32 5.02 -1.40
CA ILE A 263 15.10 5.84 -1.40
C ILE A 263 15.20 6.85 -2.54
N GLN A 264 14.09 7.10 -3.26
CA GLN A 264 14.11 7.94 -4.46
C GLN A 264 14.45 9.40 -4.20
N THR A 265 14.08 9.93 -3.03
CA THR A 265 14.22 11.34 -2.69
C THR A 265 14.24 11.52 -1.18
N ASN A 266 14.90 12.58 -0.73
CA ASN A 266 14.95 13.02 0.67
C ASN A 266 13.98 14.17 0.95
N VAL A 267 12.91 14.32 0.17
CA VAL A 267 11.97 15.45 0.32
C VAL A 267 11.18 15.42 1.65
N ASP A 268 11.08 14.25 2.28
CA ASP A 268 10.24 14.03 3.44
C ASP A 268 11.07 13.93 4.72
N ALA A 269 10.78 14.83 5.67
CA ALA A 269 11.54 14.93 6.91
C ALA A 269 11.51 13.65 7.76
N ARG A 270 10.49 12.81 7.62
CA ARG A 270 10.37 11.54 8.34
C ARG A 270 11.42 10.52 7.91
N ASP A 271 11.88 10.62 6.67
CA ASP A 271 12.88 9.71 6.08
C ASP A 271 14.32 10.09 6.46
N HIS A 272 14.58 11.36 6.79
CA HIS A 272 15.93 11.89 6.96
C HIS A 272 16.82 11.12 7.95
N GLN A 273 16.25 10.65 9.06
CA GLN A 273 17.00 9.92 10.09
C GLN A 273 17.58 8.59 9.60
N PHE A 274 17.04 8.05 8.49
CA PHE A 274 17.46 6.77 7.90
C PHE A 274 18.40 6.94 6.71
N ILE A 275 18.53 8.16 6.17
CA ILE A 275 19.33 8.43 4.99
C ILE A 275 20.82 8.44 5.36
N LEU A 276 21.60 7.64 4.65
CA LEU A 276 23.05 7.59 4.80
C LEU A 276 23.71 8.76 4.06
N GLY A 277 24.47 9.57 4.78
CA GLY A 277 25.32 10.62 4.24
C GLY A 277 26.80 10.22 4.27
N ALA A 278 27.57 10.69 3.29
CA ALA A 278 29.03 10.57 3.32
C ALA A 278 29.60 11.51 4.39
N THR A 279 30.53 11.00 5.21
CA THR A 279 31.17 11.76 6.30
C THR A 279 32.60 12.15 5.98
N VAL A 280 33.20 11.51 4.97
CA VAL A 280 34.52 11.87 4.45
C VAL A 280 34.37 12.93 3.36
N ARG A 281 35.03 14.09 3.54
CA ARG A 281 35.05 15.14 2.52
C ARG A 281 35.81 14.67 1.29
N GLY A 282 35.25 14.90 0.11
CA GLY A 282 35.85 14.50 -1.16
C GLY A 282 34.88 14.70 -2.32
N ARG A 283 35.21 14.08 -3.45
CA ARG A 283 34.38 14.08 -4.65
C ARG A 283 33.15 13.21 -4.46
N GLY A 284 32.02 13.61 -5.03
CA GLY A 284 30.79 12.81 -5.02
C GLY A 284 30.90 11.59 -5.93
N LEU A 285 30.17 10.52 -5.60
CA LEU A 285 30.15 9.29 -6.40
C LEU A 285 29.81 9.56 -7.88
N ALA A 286 28.84 10.44 -8.15
CA ALA A 286 28.43 10.78 -9.50
C ALA A 286 29.58 11.32 -10.36
N GLU A 287 30.46 12.15 -9.78
CA GLU A 287 31.64 12.69 -10.46
C GLU A 287 32.66 11.58 -10.75
N VAL A 288 32.93 10.71 -9.76
CA VAL A 288 33.84 9.57 -9.91
C VAL A 288 33.39 8.63 -11.02
N LEU A 289 32.10 8.33 -11.11
CA LEU A 289 31.55 7.46 -12.15
C LEU A 289 31.56 8.15 -13.53
N ALA A 290 31.21 9.44 -13.60
CA ALA A 290 31.23 10.19 -14.86
C ALA A 290 32.63 10.27 -15.47
N GLU A 291 33.66 10.50 -14.66
CA GLU A 291 35.06 10.45 -15.10
C GLU A 291 35.47 9.05 -15.55
N GLY A 292 35.05 8.01 -14.82
CA GLY A 292 35.29 6.62 -15.20
C GLY A 292 34.75 6.31 -16.58
N VAL A 293 33.50 6.71 -16.86
CA VAL A 293 32.88 6.56 -18.18
C VAL A 293 33.62 7.37 -19.24
N ALA A 294 33.97 8.63 -18.95
CA ALA A 294 34.73 9.47 -19.88
C ALA A 294 36.12 8.90 -20.22
N ALA A 295 36.72 8.16 -19.27
CA ALA A 295 37.97 7.42 -19.45
C ALA A 295 37.78 6.05 -20.12
N GLY A 296 36.56 5.68 -20.53
CA GLY A 296 36.26 4.43 -21.24
C GLY A 296 36.04 3.22 -20.34
N LYS A 297 35.94 3.38 -19.01
CA LYS A 297 35.62 2.27 -18.10
C LYS A 297 34.17 1.84 -18.27
N ALA A 298 33.91 0.54 -18.14
CA ALA A 298 32.57 -0.03 -18.21
C ALA A 298 32.41 -1.28 -17.33
N GLY A 299 31.15 -1.69 -17.11
CA GLY A 299 30.82 -2.93 -16.40
C GLY A 299 31.52 -3.06 -15.04
N ALA A 300 32.32 -4.12 -14.87
CA ALA A 300 33.01 -4.41 -13.61
C ALA A 300 33.99 -3.32 -13.17
N GLU A 301 34.58 -2.55 -14.08
CA GLU A 301 35.51 -1.47 -13.73
C GLU A 301 34.79 -0.28 -13.08
N LEU A 302 33.57 0.03 -13.56
CA LEU A 302 32.73 1.06 -12.94
C LEU A 302 32.19 0.57 -11.59
N GLN A 303 31.77 -0.70 -11.51
CA GLN A 303 31.32 -1.28 -10.24
C GLN A 303 32.42 -1.25 -9.18
N ALA A 304 33.66 -1.61 -9.55
CA ALA A 304 34.80 -1.55 -8.63
C ALA A 304 35.09 -0.11 -8.17
N ALA A 305 34.87 0.89 -9.03
CA ALA A 305 35.00 2.30 -8.66
C ALA A 305 33.90 2.75 -7.68
N GLU A 306 32.66 2.30 -7.88
CA GLU A 306 31.56 2.52 -6.95
C GLU A 306 31.84 1.88 -5.58
N ASP A 307 32.21 0.59 -5.57
CA ASP A 307 32.49 -0.17 -4.36
C ASP A 307 33.62 0.49 -3.54
N ALA A 308 34.69 0.93 -4.21
CA ALA A 308 35.81 1.63 -3.58
C ALA A 308 35.40 2.98 -2.98
N TRP A 309 34.53 3.73 -3.67
CA TRP A 309 34.00 4.99 -3.16
C TRP A 309 33.10 4.75 -1.94
N VAL A 310 32.17 3.79 -2.02
CA VAL A 310 31.25 3.45 -0.92
C VAL A 310 32.03 3.01 0.32
N ALA A 311 33.07 2.18 0.14
CA ALA A 311 33.93 1.72 1.24
C ALA A 311 34.71 2.86 1.91
N SER A 312 35.05 3.92 1.17
CA SER A 312 35.83 5.05 1.69
C SER A 312 35.00 6.27 2.12
N ALA A 313 33.72 6.34 1.75
CA ALA A 313 32.85 7.49 2.02
C ALA A 313 32.46 7.67 3.49
N GLY A 314 32.62 6.61 4.31
CA GLY A 314 32.24 6.62 5.72
C GLY A 314 30.73 6.85 5.91
N LEU A 315 29.90 6.18 5.12
CA LEU A 315 28.45 6.35 5.11
C LEU A 315 27.85 6.14 6.50
N LYS A 316 27.04 7.08 6.96
CA LYS A 316 26.41 7.04 8.29
C LYS A 316 25.11 7.83 8.31
N THR A 317 24.20 7.46 9.21
CA THR A 317 23.02 8.29 9.50
C THR A 317 23.47 9.58 10.20
N PHE A 318 22.74 10.67 10.01
CA PHE A 318 23.05 11.91 10.73
C PHE A 318 22.98 11.75 12.26
N PRO A 319 21.97 11.04 12.83
CA PRO A 319 21.96 10.69 14.26
C PRO A 319 23.22 10.01 14.79
N ASP A 320 23.76 9.03 14.07
CA ASP A 320 24.96 8.34 14.51
C ASP A 320 26.21 9.22 14.35
N CYS A 321 26.25 10.09 13.33
CA CYS A 321 27.31 11.08 13.17
C CYS A 321 27.37 12.05 14.37
N VAL A 322 26.21 12.55 14.83
CA VAL A 322 26.11 13.42 16.01
C VAL A 322 26.52 12.68 17.29
N ARG A 323 26.08 11.43 17.47
CA ARG A 323 26.48 10.61 18.62
C ARG A 323 27.99 10.42 18.68
N ASP A 324 28.62 10.11 17.56
CA ASP A 324 30.07 9.91 17.48
C ASP A 324 30.83 11.20 17.73
N ALA A 325 30.34 12.33 17.20
CA ALA A 325 30.92 13.64 17.46
C ALA A 325 30.87 14.01 18.95
N ILE A 326 29.74 13.76 19.64
CA ILE A 326 29.64 13.99 21.10
C ILE A 326 30.60 13.09 21.86
N MET A 327 30.69 11.81 21.48
CA MET A 327 31.62 10.86 22.11
C MET A 327 33.09 11.23 21.88
N GLY A 328 33.41 11.85 20.75
CA GLY A 328 34.75 12.31 20.38
C GLY A 328 35.21 13.61 21.05
N LEU A 329 34.36 14.32 21.78
CA LEU A 329 34.75 15.54 22.50
C LEU A 329 35.73 15.20 23.64
N ASN A 330 36.96 15.68 23.57
CA ASN A 330 37.99 15.39 24.58
C ASN A 330 37.95 16.35 25.78
N ASP A 331 37.35 17.52 25.61
CA ASP A 331 37.38 18.61 26.61
C ASP A 331 36.22 18.55 27.62
N ILE A 332 35.42 17.48 27.61
CA ILE A 332 34.25 17.33 28.48
C ILE A 332 34.24 16.00 29.23
N THR A 333 33.62 16.01 30.42
CA THR A 333 33.50 14.82 31.26
C THR A 333 32.54 13.78 30.67
N ALA A 334 32.67 12.53 31.10
CA ALA A 334 31.74 11.47 30.72
C ALA A 334 30.28 11.77 31.11
N HIS A 335 30.08 12.47 32.24
CA HIS A 335 28.76 12.93 32.67
C HIS A 335 28.18 13.94 31.66
N GLU A 336 28.98 14.89 31.20
CA GLU A 336 28.55 15.88 30.21
C GLU A 336 28.25 15.24 28.85
N LYS A 337 29.05 14.25 28.42
CA LYS A 337 28.74 13.44 27.22
C LYS A 337 27.38 12.76 27.34
N ARG A 338 27.10 12.12 28.49
CA ARG A 338 25.82 11.45 28.73
C ARG A 338 24.65 12.44 28.70
N ARG A 339 24.81 13.62 29.32
CA ARG A 339 23.80 14.69 29.31
C ARG A 339 23.45 15.10 27.87
N ARG A 340 24.46 15.39 27.03
CA ARG A 340 24.27 15.79 25.63
C ARG A 340 23.66 14.68 24.77
N LEU A 341 24.00 13.41 25.01
CA LEU A 341 23.38 12.28 24.31
C LEU A 341 21.91 12.12 24.67
N ASN A 342 21.55 12.33 25.94
CA ASN A 342 20.15 12.29 26.36
C ASN A 342 19.36 13.46 25.75
N GLU A 343 19.96 14.66 25.69
CA GLU A 343 19.38 15.83 25.03
C GLU A 343 19.23 15.60 23.51
N TRP A 344 20.24 15.00 22.86
CA TRP A 344 20.16 14.59 21.45
C TRP A 344 19.05 13.56 21.20
N ALA A 345 18.95 12.55 22.05
CA ALA A 345 17.90 11.54 21.94
C ALA A 345 16.51 12.18 22.04
N ALA A 346 16.31 13.13 22.96
CA ALA A 346 15.06 13.86 23.12
C ALA A 346 14.78 14.82 21.95
N ASP A 347 15.71 15.70 21.59
CA ASP A 347 15.39 16.84 20.71
C ASP A 347 15.81 16.62 19.25
N GLY A 348 16.80 15.75 19.02
CA GLY A 348 17.38 15.48 17.71
C GLY A 348 16.89 14.19 17.05
N CYS A 349 16.33 13.26 17.83
CA CYS A 349 15.90 11.94 17.35
C CYS A 349 14.48 11.52 17.76
N SER A 350 13.81 12.16 18.74
CA SER A 350 12.56 11.59 19.31
C SER A 350 11.25 12.08 18.70
N GLY A 351 11.27 12.66 17.50
CA GLY A 351 10.04 13.08 16.82
C GLY A 351 9.91 12.46 15.43
N ASP A 352 8.75 11.88 15.15
CA ASP A 352 8.29 11.70 13.77
C ASP A 352 8.40 13.06 13.04
N GLY A 353 9.39 13.21 12.15
CA GLY A 353 9.52 14.38 11.29
C GLY A 353 10.46 15.50 11.75
N VAL A 354 11.44 15.25 12.63
CA VAL A 354 12.57 16.20 12.78
C VAL A 354 13.36 16.24 11.48
N SER A 355 13.35 17.39 10.80
CA SER A 355 14.09 17.57 9.56
C SER A 355 15.61 17.61 9.79
N HIS A 356 16.40 17.37 8.75
CA HIS A 356 17.86 17.42 8.81
C HIS A 356 18.37 18.80 9.24
N GLU A 357 17.69 19.87 8.81
CA GLU A 357 18.01 21.24 9.20
C GLU A 357 17.77 21.48 10.70
N GLN A 358 16.63 21.04 11.22
CA GLN A 358 16.33 21.11 12.65
C GLN A 358 17.31 20.28 13.48
N ALA A 359 17.62 19.06 13.01
CA ALA A 359 18.59 18.17 13.61
C ALA A 359 19.99 18.82 13.66
N ARG A 360 20.41 19.50 12.59
CA ARG A 360 21.66 20.28 12.56
C ARG A 360 21.66 21.43 13.56
N ALA A 361 20.54 22.14 13.71
CA ALA A 361 20.42 23.20 14.71
C ALA A 361 20.56 22.66 16.15
N VAL A 362 19.99 21.49 16.45
CA VAL A 362 20.17 20.80 17.74
C VAL A 362 21.64 20.41 17.93
N ALA A 363 22.27 19.79 16.94
CA ALA A 363 23.69 19.41 16.98
C ALA A 363 24.62 20.61 17.21
N ALA A 364 24.30 21.77 16.62
CA ALA A 364 25.02 23.02 16.86
C ALA A 364 24.89 23.50 18.32
N ARG A 365 23.68 23.45 18.92
CA ARG A 365 23.48 23.78 20.34
C ARG A 365 24.25 22.85 21.28
N LEU A 366 24.42 21.58 20.88
CA LEU A 366 25.21 20.60 21.62
C LEU A 366 26.73 20.73 21.40
N GLY A 367 27.18 21.74 20.65
CA GLY A 367 28.59 22.05 20.44
C GLY A 367 29.31 21.10 19.48
N VAL A 368 28.58 20.40 18.61
CA VAL A 368 29.15 19.47 17.62
C VAL A 368 28.85 19.83 16.18
N GLY A 369 28.19 20.97 15.92
CA GLY A 369 27.73 21.36 14.57
C GLY A 369 28.83 21.54 13.52
N SER A 370 30.07 21.84 13.90
CA SER A 370 31.22 21.93 12.97
C SER A 370 31.83 20.58 12.61
N SER A 371 31.47 19.52 13.35
CA SER A 371 32.08 18.20 13.28
C SER A 371 31.20 17.16 12.57
N VAL A 372 30.01 17.57 12.08
CA VAL A 372 28.93 16.69 11.52
C VAL A 372 28.26 17.24 10.26
#